data_AF-A0A2N5MCK5-F1
#
_entry.id   AF-A0A2N5MCK5-F1
#
_cell.length_a   1.000
_cell.length_b   1.000
_cell.length_c   1.000
_cell.angle_alpha   90.00
_cell.angle_beta   90.00
_cell.angle_gamma   90.00
#
_symmetry.space_group_name_H-M   'P 1'
#
loop_
_entity.id
_entity.type
_entity.pdbx_description
1 polymer ?
#
loop_
_entity_poly.entity_id
_entity_poly.type
_entity_poly.pdbx_seq_one_letter_code
_entity_poly.pdbx_strand_id
1 'polypeptide(L)'
;MPFRKPVSTQGGLTFWTNIKQDSNFIMQKHKTGLWPYKYRILMRENSKEIANANDQYTIDLDWEYLQNNAVPRLHEQGFLDINKIIEDIIKSKI
;
A
#
# COMPACT_ATOMS: atom_id res chain seq x y z
N MET A 1 3.52 -16.33 5.09
CA MET A 1 2.39 -16.52 6.03
C MET A 1 1.21 -17.13 5.29
N PRO A 2 0.56 -18.17 5.83
CA PRO A 2 -0.61 -18.78 5.20
C PRO A 2 -1.77 -17.78 5.15
N PHE A 3 -2.48 -17.78 4.02
CA PHE A 3 -3.62 -16.90 3.72
C PHE A 3 -4.62 -16.87 4.88
N ARG A 4 -4.69 -15.76 5.61
CA ARG A 4 -5.90 -15.44 6.38
C ARG A 4 -6.93 -14.98 5.37
N LYS A 5 -7.97 -15.78 5.14
CA LYS A 5 -9.16 -15.30 4.44
C LYS A 5 -9.59 -13.99 5.15
N PRO A 6 -9.82 -12.89 4.42
CA PRO A 6 -10.33 -11.68 5.05
C PRO A 6 -11.61 -12.04 5.81
N VAL A 7 -11.69 -11.61 7.07
CA VAL A 7 -12.79 -11.95 7.98
C VAL A 7 -14.06 -11.44 7.31
N SER A 8 -14.92 -12.36 6.86
CA SER A 8 -16.19 -12.02 6.24
C SER A 8 -17.10 -11.42 7.31
N THR A 9 -17.12 -10.10 7.41
CA THR A 9 -18.27 -9.41 8.00
C THR A 9 -19.46 -9.73 7.09
N GLN A 10 -20.33 -10.62 7.57
CA GLN A 10 -21.59 -11.00 6.94
C GLN A 10 -22.36 -9.72 6.58
N GLY A 11 -22.30 -9.33 5.30
CA GLY A 11 -23.04 -8.19 4.78
C GLY A 11 -22.34 -7.36 3.69
N GLY A 12 -21.01 -7.36 3.58
CA GLY A 12 -20.33 -6.38 2.71
C GLY A 12 -19.19 -6.87 1.81
N LEU A 13 -18.65 -8.07 1.99
CA LEU A 13 -17.41 -8.53 1.33
C LEU A 13 -17.60 -9.38 0.07
N THR A 14 -18.80 -9.87 -0.24
CA THR A 14 -19.05 -10.73 -1.41
C THR A 14 -18.90 -10.02 -2.76
N PHE A 15 -18.92 -8.68 -2.76
CA PHE A 15 -18.88 -7.91 -3.99
C PHE A 15 -17.52 -7.24 -4.27
N TRP A 16 -16.56 -7.32 -3.34
CA TRP A 16 -15.22 -6.74 -3.48
C TRP A 16 -14.21 -7.82 -3.86
N THR A 17 -13.47 -7.58 -4.93
CA THR A 17 -12.40 -8.44 -5.44
C THR A 17 -11.06 -7.81 -5.13
N ASN A 18 -10.15 -8.54 -4.47
CA ASN A 18 -8.78 -8.08 -4.26
C ASN A 18 -8.04 -8.00 -5.61
N ILE A 19 -7.39 -6.88 -5.87
CA ILE A 19 -6.60 -6.67 -7.10
C ILE A 19 -5.10 -6.52 -6.82
N LYS A 20 -4.72 -5.93 -5.69
CA LYS A 20 -3.33 -5.74 -5.26
C LYS A 20 -3.24 -5.84 -3.74
N GLN A 21 -2.12 -6.32 -3.21
CA GLN A 21 -1.88 -6.39 -1.76
C GLN A 21 -0.39 -6.41 -1.46
N ASP A 22 -0.03 -5.93 -0.26
CA ASP A 22 1.31 -6.04 0.32
C ASP A 22 1.22 -6.32 1.83
N SER A 23 2.31 -6.09 2.58
CA SER A 23 2.37 -6.29 4.03
C SER A 23 1.49 -5.33 4.84
N ASN A 24 1.19 -4.14 4.32
CA ASN A 24 0.54 -3.03 5.01
C ASN A 24 -0.86 -2.74 4.46
N PHE A 25 -1.10 -2.98 3.18
CA PHE A 25 -2.32 -2.57 2.48
C PHE A 25 -2.91 -3.65 1.57
N ILE A 26 -4.22 -3.52 1.32
CA ILE A 26 -4.99 -4.37 0.40
C ILE A 26 -5.83 -3.45 -0.48
N MET A 27 -5.65 -3.52 -1.79
CA MET A 27 -6.47 -2.84 -2.78
C MET A 27 -7.57 -3.77 -3.30
N GLN A 28 -8.80 -3.28 -3.31
CA GLN A 28 -9.99 -4.01 -3.74
C GLN A 28 -10.76 -3.21 -4.78
N LYS A 29 -11.39 -3.93 -5.71
CA LYS A 29 -12.35 -3.38 -6.67
C LYS A 29 -13.74 -3.97 -6.45
N HIS A 30 -14.76 -3.20 -6.74
CA HIS A 30 -16.15 -3.61 -6.71
C HIS A 30 -16.84 -3.16 -7.99
N LYS A 31 -17.59 -4.07 -8.61
CA LYS A 31 -18.44 -3.71 -9.75
C LYS A 31 -19.83 -3.33 -9.22
N THR A 32 -20.10 -2.03 -9.15
CA THR A 32 -21.46 -1.51 -8.95
C THR A 32 -22.27 -1.72 -10.22
N GLY A 33 -23.52 -2.17 -10.13
CA GLY A 33 -24.30 -2.59 -11.30
C GLY A 33 -24.35 -1.55 -12.44
N LEU A 34 -24.74 -0.31 -12.14
CA LEU A 34 -24.95 0.75 -13.14
C LEU A 34 -23.77 1.74 -13.30
N TRP A 35 -22.78 1.68 -12.40
CA TRP A 35 -21.68 2.66 -12.32
C TRP A 35 -20.33 1.98 -12.54
N PRO A 36 -19.33 2.67 -13.13
CA PRO A 36 -17.99 2.11 -13.29
C PRO A 36 -17.40 1.66 -11.95
N TYR A 37 -16.39 0.77 -12.02
CA TYR A 37 -15.78 0.09 -10.88
C TYR A 37 -15.45 1.05 -9.73
N LYS A 38 -15.83 0.68 -8.51
CA LYS A 38 -15.40 1.39 -7.29
C LYS A 38 -14.16 0.70 -6.73
N TYR A 39 -13.13 1.48 -6.39
CA TYR A 39 -11.88 1.00 -5.84
C TYR A 39 -11.70 1.48 -4.40
N ARG A 40 -10.99 0.69 -3.58
CA ARG A 40 -10.61 1.07 -2.22
C ARG A 40 -9.30 0.44 -1.80
N ILE A 41 -8.60 1.11 -0.89
CA ILE A 41 -7.41 0.61 -0.21
C ILE A 41 -7.74 0.46 1.28
N LEU A 42 -7.46 -0.71 1.83
CA LEU A 42 -7.62 -1.05 3.24
C LEU A 42 -6.25 -1.24 3.89
N MET A 43 -6.11 -0.85 5.16
CA MET A 43 -4.98 -1.29 5.98
C MET A 43 -5.12 -2.77 6.34
N ARG A 44 -4.04 -3.53 6.20
CA ARG A 44 -4.02 -4.97 6.45
C ARG A 44 -4.20 -5.30 7.94
N GLU A 45 -3.68 -4.45 8.82
CA GLU A 45 -3.70 -4.67 10.27
C GLU A 45 -5.13 -4.68 10.84
N ASN A 46 -5.94 -3.69 10.48
CA ASN A 46 -7.26 -3.47 11.07
C ASN A 46 -8.41 -3.49 10.05
N SER A 47 -8.11 -3.77 8.77
CA SER A 47 -9.08 -3.77 7.66
C SER A 47 -9.83 -2.43 7.48
N LYS A 48 -9.28 -1.33 8.00
CA LYS A 48 -9.89 0.00 7.88
C LYS A 48 -9.64 0.57 6.49
N GLU A 49 -10.68 1.15 5.89
CA GLU A 49 -10.57 1.88 4.62
C GLU A 49 -9.81 3.19 4.82
N ILE A 50 -8.82 3.44 3.96
CA ILE A 50 -7.96 4.62 4.02
C ILE A 50 -8.00 5.46 2.74
N ALA A 51 -8.36 4.86 1.61
CA ALA A 51 -8.52 5.55 0.33
C ALA A 51 -9.62 4.86 -0.49
N ASN A 52 -10.31 5.64 -1.32
CA ASN A 52 -11.28 5.15 -2.29
C ASN A 52 -11.30 6.02 -3.55
N ALA A 53 -11.67 5.41 -4.68
CA ALA A 53 -11.81 6.11 -5.95
C ALA A 53 -12.85 5.39 -6.83
N ASN A 54 -13.30 6.07 -7.89
CA ASN A 54 -14.22 5.50 -8.89
C ASN A 54 -13.52 5.11 -10.20
N ASP A 55 -12.22 5.37 -10.29
CA ASP A 55 -11.38 5.08 -11.45
C ASP A 55 -10.07 4.43 -10.99
N GLN A 56 -9.48 3.64 -11.89
CA GLN A 56 -8.26 2.88 -11.60
C GLN A 56 -7.04 3.80 -11.45
N TYR A 57 -7.01 4.90 -12.20
CA TYR A 57 -5.85 5.79 -12.23
C TYR A 57 -5.65 6.50 -10.89
N THR A 58 -6.71 7.09 -10.33
CA THR A 58 -6.65 7.77 -9.04
C THR A 58 -6.29 6.81 -7.91
N ILE A 59 -6.85 5.60 -7.86
CA ILE A 59 -6.50 4.66 -6.79
C ILE A 59 -5.06 4.14 -6.90
N ASP A 60 -4.51 4.07 -8.12
CA ASP A 60 -3.11 3.70 -8.32
C ASP A 60 -2.16 4.79 -7.84
N LEU A 61 -2.49 6.07 -8.07
CA LEU A 61 -1.75 7.20 -7.50
C LEU A 61 -1.80 7.19 -5.97
N ASP A 62 -2.98 6.95 -5.38
CA ASP A 62 -3.13 6.82 -3.93
C ASP A 62 -2.30 5.66 -3.38
N TRP A 63 -2.27 4.53 -4.09
CA TRP A 63 -1.45 3.38 -3.73
C TRP A 63 0.03 3.74 -3.72
N GLU A 64 0.55 4.35 -4.79
CA GLU A 64 1.95 4.78 -4.87
C GLU A 64 2.29 5.80 -3.78
N TYR A 65 1.39 6.75 -3.52
CA TYR A 65 1.56 7.71 -2.45
C TYR A 65 1.67 7.02 -1.09
N LEU A 66 0.81 6.05 -0.80
CA LEU A 66 0.82 5.30 0.47
C LEU A 66 2.07 4.43 0.63
N GLN A 67 2.53 3.78 -0.44
CA GLN A 67 3.81 3.04 -0.41
C GLN A 67 4.96 3.95 -0.03
N ASN A 68 4.99 5.14 -0.61
CA ASN A 68 6.07 6.08 -0.41
C ASN A 68 5.94 6.82 0.93
N ASN A 69 4.76 7.18 1.41
CA ASN A 69 4.65 8.13 2.52
C ASN A 69 4.14 7.52 3.83
N ALA A 70 3.41 6.40 3.77
CA ALA A 70 2.78 5.79 4.95
C ALA A 70 3.48 4.51 5.43
N VAL A 71 4.21 3.81 4.56
CA VAL A 71 4.98 2.63 4.97
C VAL A 71 6.28 3.06 5.64
N PRO A 72 6.65 2.47 6.81
CA PRO A 72 7.97 2.67 7.38
C PRO A 72 9.04 2.20 6.38
N ARG A 73 9.80 3.15 5.83
CA ARG A 73 10.92 2.92 4.91
C ARG A 73 12.15 2.40 5.66
N LEU A 74 12.01 1.28 6.37
CA LEU A 74 13.08 0.69 7.20
C LEU A 74 14.33 0.30 6.40
N HIS A 75 14.20 0.16 5.08
CA HIS A 75 15.28 -0.21 4.16
C HIS A 75 15.71 0.92 3.22
N GLU A 76 15.07 2.09 3.24
CA GLU A 76 15.64 3.23 2.55
C GLU A 76 16.77 3.78 3.41
N GLN A 77 17.94 3.89 2.80
CA GLN A 77 19.02 4.71 3.33
C GLN A 77 18.49 6.13 3.44
N GLY A 78 18.09 6.50 4.66
CA GLY A 78 17.68 7.87 4.94
C GLY A 78 18.79 8.82 4.50
N PHE A 79 18.42 10.04 4.18
CA PHE A 79 19.32 11.15 3.87
C PHE A 79 20.45 11.36 4.91
N LEU A 80 20.31 10.76 6.10
CA LEU A 80 21.27 10.76 7.22
C LEU A 80 22.18 9.53 7.27
N ASP A 81 22.40 8.80 6.17
CA ASP A 81 23.49 7.82 6.07
C ASP A 81 24.86 8.54 5.96
N ILE A 82 25.16 9.34 6.99
CA ILE A 82 26.45 10.00 7.24
C ILE A 82 27.58 8.96 7.22
N ASN A 83 27.28 7.71 7.60
CA ASN A 83 28.25 6.61 7.59
C ASN A 83 28.77 6.29 6.19
N LYS A 84 27.93 6.33 5.14
CA LYS A 84 28.41 6.13 3.75
C LYS A 84 29.26 7.29 3.27
N ILE A 85 28.88 8.52 3.61
CA ILE A 85 29.63 9.73 3.25
C ILE A 85 31.01 9.73 3.93
N ILE A 86 31.08 9.32 5.20
CA ILE A 86 32.35 9.17 5.91
C ILE A 86 33.22 8.07 5.29
N GLU A 87 32.64 6.92 4.95
CA GLU A 87 33.38 5.83 4.28
C GLU A 87 33.96 6.25 2.93
N ASP A 88 33.19 7.00 2.13
CA ASP A 88 33.66 7.51 0.84
C ASP A 88 34.76 8.58 1.00
N ILE A 89 34.67 9.46 2.00
CA ILE A 89 35.71 10.45 2.30
C ILE A 89 37.01 9.78 2.79
N ILE A 90 36.90 8.71 3.59
CA ILE A 90 38.07 7.96 4.06
C ILE A 90 38.73 7.22 2.89
N LYS A 91 37.95 6.58 2.00
CA LYS A 91 38.46 5.92 0.81
C LYS A 91 39.08 6.86 -0.21
N SER A 92 38.58 8.10 -0.34
CA SER A 92 39.15 9.09 -1.27
C SER A 92 40.47 9.71 -0.78
N LYS A 93 40.86 9.47 0.48
CA LYS A 93 42.08 10.02 1.10
C LYS A 93 43.25 9.02 1.17
N ILE A 94 43.02 7.75 0.83
CA ILE A 94 44.04 6.71 0.67
C ILE A 94 44.37 6.58 -0.82
#